data_AF-A6QYY6-F1
#
_entry.id   AF-A6QYY6-F1
#
_cell.length_a   1.000
_cell.length_b   1.000
_cell.length_c   1.000
_cell.angle_alpha   90.00
_cell.angle_beta   90.00
_cell.angle_gamma   90.00
#
_symmetry.space_group_name_H-M   'P 1'
#
loop_
_entity.id
_entity.type
_entity.pdbx_description
1 polymer ?
#
loop_
_entity_poly.entity_id
_entity_poly.type
_entity_poly.pdbx_seq_one_letter_code
_entity_poly.pdbx_strand_id
1 'polypeptide(L)'
;MVKSDEHMDRVKKKLYDEAAAKKASAEAKRQRDLKKFGKQVQIAKLQQRQKEKRETLDKINSLKRKRKASDGAPTEEPDLFDVALEDAGKSHSHGGANKGNRNEPRAQNKRQRKDQKFGFGGKKRFAKSGDAVSSGDLSGFSVGKMKGRKKGTAQRPGKSRRAALKRA
;
A
#
# COMPACT_ATOMS: atom_id res chain seq x y z
N MET A 1 55.31 24.67 -19.76
CA MET A 1 54.64 25.54 -18.77
C MET A 1 55.35 25.42 -17.43
N VAL A 2 55.18 26.39 -16.52
CA VAL A 2 55.82 26.39 -15.19
C VAL A 2 55.33 25.23 -14.31
N LYS A 3 54.14 24.67 -14.57
CA LYS A 3 53.59 23.49 -13.90
C LYS A 3 53.49 22.32 -14.88
N SER A 4 53.73 21.10 -14.40
CA SER A 4 53.52 19.88 -15.16
C SER A 4 52.03 19.57 -15.32
N ASP A 5 51.67 18.89 -16.42
CA ASP A 5 50.28 18.54 -16.70
C ASP A 5 49.68 17.63 -15.63
N GLU A 6 50.46 16.68 -15.10
CA GLU A 6 50.06 15.84 -13.97
C GLU A 6 49.69 16.66 -12.72
N HIS A 7 50.43 17.74 -12.46
CA HIS A 7 50.14 18.62 -11.34
C HIS A 7 48.83 19.37 -11.59
N MET A 8 48.60 19.87 -12.81
CA MET A 8 47.35 20.53 -13.17
C MET A 8 46.15 19.58 -13.12
N ASP A 9 46.32 18.31 -13.46
CA ASP A 9 45.26 17.30 -13.33
C ASP A 9 44.93 16.98 -11.87
N ARG A 10 45.92 16.96 -10.98
CA ARG A 10 45.66 16.86 -9.52
C ARG A 10 44.88 18.07 -9.01
N VAL A 11 45.17 19.27 -9.51
CA VAL A 11 44.43 20.48 -9.15
C VAL A 11 42.99 20.41 -9.66
N LYS A 12 42.77 20.02 -10.92
CA LYS A 12 41.43 19.83 -11.49
C LYS A 12 40.62 18.81 -10.69
N LYS A 13 41.21 17.66 -10.35
CA LYS A 13 40.56 16.63 -9.51
C LYS A 13 40.09 17.19 -8.18
N LYS A 14 40.95 17.93 -7.46
CA LYS A 14 40.58 18.59 -6.20
C LYS A 14 39.42 19.58 -6.38
N LEU A 15 39.42 20.38 -7.45
CA LEU A 15 38.32 21.31 -7.73
C LEU A 15 37.00 20.58 -7.98
N TYR A 16 37.02 19.46 -8.70
CA TYR A 16 35.84 18.62 -8.90
C TYR A 16 35.35 17.99 -7.60
N ASP A 17 36.26 17.48 -6.77
CA ASP A 17 35.93 16.87 -5.48
C ASP A 17 35.32 17.89 -4.52
N GLU A 18 35.84 19.11 -4.46
CA GLU A 18 35.27 20.20 -3.67
C GLU A 18 33.87 20.61 -4.16
N ALA A 19 33.68 20.70 -5.48
CA ALA A 19 32.37 20.99 -6.06
C ALA A 19 31.36 19.88 -5.75
N ALA A 20 31.79 18.61 -5.84
CA ALA A 20 30.98 17.45 -5.51
C ALA A 20 30.62 17.42 -4.02
N ALA A 21 31.57 17.68 -3.12
CA ALA A 21 31.35 17.75 -1.68
C ALA A 21 30.34 18.86 -1.31
N LYS A 22 30.45 20.05 -1.93
CA LYS A 22 29.48 21.13 -1.73
C LYS A 22 28.08 20.71 -2.17
N LYS A 23 27.93 20.09 -3.34
CA LYS A 23 26.63 19.56 -3.83
C LYS A 23 26.06 18.50 -2.89
N ALA A 24 26.87 17.53 -2.47
CA ALA A 24 26.45 16.48 -1.54
C ALA A 24 25.97 17.05 -0.20
N SER A 25 26.65 18.07 0.32
CA SER A 25 26.23 18.74 1.55
C SER A 25 24.87 19.46 1.42
N ALA A 26 24.61 20.08 0.26
CA ALA A 26 23.34 20.74 -0.03
C ALA A 26 22.20 19.74 -0.20
N GLU A 27 22.45 18.62 -0.90
CA GLU A 27 21.49 17.53 -1.04
C GLU A 27 21.17 16.87 0.29
N ALA A 28 22.18 16.67 1.16
CA ALA A 28 21.96 16.15 2.50
C ALA A 28 21.07 17.07 3.35
N LYS A 29 21.25 18.40 3.26
CA LYS A 29 20.36 19.38 3.91
C LYS A 29 18.93 19.27 3.35
N ARG A 30 18.77 19.27 2.02
CA ARG A 30 17.46 19.09 1.37
C ARG A 30 16.77 17.78 1.80
N GLN A 31 17.49 16.67 1.86
CA GLN A 31 16.93 15.39 2.30
C GLN A 31 16.51 15.43 3.78
N ARG A 32 17.25 16.12 4.64
CA ARG A 32 16.84 16.32 6.04
C ARG A 32 15.54 17.11 6.12
N ASP A 33 15.41 18.18 5.34
CA ASP A 33 14.20 19.01 5.33
C ASP A 33 13.01 18.25 4.76
N LEU A 34 13.21 17.47 3.69
CA LEU A 34 12.18 16.57 3.15
C LEU A 34 11.74 15.51 4.19
N LYS A 35 12.66 14.98 4.99
CA LYS A 35 12.32 14.02 6.07
C LYS A 35 11.60 14.70 7.23
N LYS A 36 12.04 15.88 7.63
CA LYS A 36 11.45 16.67 8.74
C LYS A 36 10.04 17.16 8.39
N PHE A 37 9.89 17.79 7.23
CA PHE A 37 8.68 18.50 6.84
C PHE A 37 7.81 17.72 5.86
N GLY A 38 8.25 16.56 5.36
CA GLY A 38 7.53 15.81 4.32
C GLY A 38 6.07 15.49 4.66
N LYS A 39 5.78 15.10 5.91
CA LYS A 39 4.40 14.86 6.36
C LYS A 39 3.58 16.15 6.44
N GLN A 40 4.16 17.23 6.94
CA GLN A 40 3.51 18.53 7.02
C GLN A 40 3.17 19.05 5.61
N VAL A 41 4.10 18.92 4.66
CA VAL A 41 3.90 19.26 3.25
C VAL A 41 2.78 18.43 2.63
N GLN A 42 2.71 17.12 2.91
CA GLN A 42 1.63 16.26 2.42
C GLN A 42 0.26 16.71 2.94
N ILE A 43 0.15 16.99 4.24
CA ILE A 43 -1.10 17.45 4.86
C ILE A 43 -1.49 18.82 4.32
N ALA A 44 -0.56 19.78 4.28
CA ALA A 44 -0.80 21.11 3.75
C ALA A 44 -1.27 21.06 2.30
N LYS A 45 -0.66 20.21 1.46
CA LYS A 45 -1.06 20.03 0.07
C LYS A 45 -2.45 19.40 -0.08
N LEU A 46 -2.83 18.47 0.79
CA LEU A 46 -4.19 17.91 0.81
C LEU A 46 -5.21 18.96 1.24
N GLN A 47 -4.92 19.73 2.28
CA GLN A 47 -5.78 20.83 2.74
C GLN A 47 -5.93 21.91 1.66
N GLN A 48 -4.84 22.29 1.00
CA GLN A 48 -4.88 23.24 -0.12
C GLN A 48 -5.77 22.73 -1.25
N ARG A 49 -5.61 21.47 -1.68
CA ARG A 49 -6.48 20.87 -2.70
C ARG A 49 -7.94 20.83 -2.29
N GLN A 50 -8.24 20.56 -1.01
CA GLN A 50 -9.62 20.57 -0.52
C GLN A 50 -10.20 21.98 -0.50
N LYS A 51 -9.41 23.00 -0.12
CA LYS A 51 -9.80 24.41 -0.18
C LYS A 51 -10.08 24.84 -1.63
N GLU A 52 -9.18 24.53 -2.56
CA GLU A 52 -9.37 24.80 -4.00
C GLU A 52 -10.65 24.13 -4.54
N LYS A 53 -10.91 22.87 -4.15
CA LYS A 53 -12.16 22.17 -4.51
C LYS A 53 -13.40 22.85 -3.92
N ARG A 54 -13.34 23.29 -2.67
CA ARG A 54 -14.46 23.99 -2.03
C ARG A 54 -14.73 25.34 -2.69
N GLU A 55 -13.69 26.14 -2.91
CA GLU A 55 -13.80 27.44 -3.57
C GLU A 55 -14.35 27.35 -4.99
N THR A 56 -13.93 26.32 -5.74
CA THR A 56 -14.48 26.07 -7.09
C THR A 56 -15.95 25.66 -7.05
N LEU A 57 -16.35 24.79 -6.12
CA LEU A 57 -17.76 24.43 -5.91
C LEU A 57 -18.59 25.64 -5.48
N ASP A 58 -18.09 26.49 -4.59
CA ASP A 58 -18.78 27.69 -4.13
C ASP A 58 -18.96 28.69 -5.28
N LYS A 59 -17.94 28.86 -6.15
CA LYS A 59 -18.05 29.64 -7.39
C LYS A 59 -19.13 29.06 -8.30
N ILE A 60 -19.13 27.75 -8.56
CA ILE A 60 -20.15 27.09 -9.39
C ILE A 60 -21.55 27.27 -8.79
N ASN A 61 -21.70 27.09 -7.48
CA ASN A 61 -22.98 27.24 -6.79
C ASN A 61 -23.48 28.69 -6.83
N SER A 62 -22.60 29.68 -6.70
CA SER A 62 -22.97 31.08 -6.85
C SER A 62 -23.43 31.40 -8.28
N LEU A 63 -22.78 30.83 -9.30
CA LEU A 63 -23.19 30.96 -10.70
C LEU A 63 -24.53 30.25 -10.97
N LYS A 64 -24.72 29.04 -10.45
CA LYS A 64 -26.00 28.31 -10.51
C LYS A 64 -27.12 29.09 -9.84
N ARG A 65 -26.87 29.71 -8.68
CA ARG A 65 -27.84 30.56 -7.98
C ARG A 65 -28.16 31.82 -8.76
N LYS A 66 -27.15 32.50 -9.32
CA LYS A 66 -27.36 33.66 -10.21
C LYS A 66 -28.16 33.29 -11.45
N ARG A 67 -27.87 32.14 -12.08
CA ARG A 67 -28.65 31.61 -13.20
C ARG A 67 -30.10 31.33 -12.81
N LYS A 68 -30.34 30.64 -11.69
CA LYS A 68 -31.70 30.42 -11.17
C LYS A 68 -32.44 31.72 -10.83
N ALA A 69 -31.73 32.75 -10.38
CA ALA A 69 -32.30 34.06 -10.09
C ALA A 69 -32.54 34.91 -11.35
N SER A 70 -31.83 34.64 -12.46
CA SER A 70 -32.06 35.27 -13.76
C SER A 70 -33.07 34.50 -14.63
N ASP A 71 -33.18 33.17 -14.47
CA ASP A 71 -34.11 32.28 -15.18
C ASP A 71 -35.49 32.25 -14.50
N GLY A 72 -36.13 33.42 -14.40
CA GLY A 72 -37.58 33.52 -14.33
C GLY A 72 -38.27 33.24 -15.68
N ALA A 73 -37.60 32.53 -16.60
CA ALA A 73 -38.14 32.11 -17.89
C ALA A 73 -38.01 30.57 -18.00
N PRO A 74 -39.11 29.86 -18.26
CA PRO A 74 -39.17 28.41 -18.17
C PRO A 74 -38.50 27.77 -19.38
N THR A 75 -37.40 27.07 -19.16
CA THR A 75 -36.94 26.04 -20.11
C THR A 75 -36.61 24.79 -19.30
N GLU A 76 -37.68 24.04 -19.04
CA GLU A 76 -37.69 22.66 -18.57
C GLU A 76 -36.93 21.78 -19.56
N GLU A 77 -35.65 21.50 -19.32
CA GLU A 77 -34.96 20.37 -19.96
C GLU A 77 -34.17 19.55 -18.93
N PRO A 78 -34.81 18.95 -17.90
CA PRO A 78 -34.12 18.05 -16.97
C PRO A 78 -33.99 16.60 -17.48
N ASP A 79 -34.69 16.18 -18.54
CA ASP A 79 -34.85 14.76 -18.89
C ASP A 79 -34.03 14.26 -20.10
N LEU A 80 -33.28 15.13 -20.78
CA LEU A 80 -32.58 14.76 -22.02
C LEU A 80 -31.30 13.92 -21.82
N PHE A 81 -30.87 13.69 -20.58
CA PHE A 81 -29.57 13.04 -20.28
C PHE A 81 -29.62 11.89 -19.26
N ASP A 82 -30.80 11.39 -18.89
CA ASP A 82 -30.94 10.26 -17.94
C ASP A 82 -31.51 8.97 -18.57
N VAL A 83 -31.53 8.88 -19.90
CA VAL A 83 -31.98 7.67 -20.62
C VAL A 83 -30.82 7.11 -21.45
N ALA A 84 -30.11 6.11 -20.91
CA ALA A 84 -29.42 5.01 -21.66
C ALA A 84 -28.27 4.32 -20.89
N LEU A 85 -28.39 4.04 -19.59
CA LEU A 85 -27.45 3.11 -18.91
C LEU A 85 -28.12 1.90 -18.26
N GLU A 86 -29.44 1.85 -18.12
CA GLU A 86 -30.12 0.75 -17.43
C GLU A 86 -30.69 -0.34 -18.36
N ASP A 87 -30.82 -0.07 -19.66
CA ASP A 87 -31.49 -1.00 -20.60
C ASP A 87 -30.55 -1.91 -21.42
N ALA A 88 -29.23 -1.74 -21.31
CA ALA A 88 -28.25 -2.61 -21.98
C ALA A 88 -27.93 -3.91 -21.21
N GLY A 89 -28.54 -4.12 -20.04
CA GLY A 89 -28.23 -5.25 -19.13
C GLY A 89 -29.21 -6.43 -19.16
N LYS A 90 -30.34 -6.34 -19.88
CA LYS A 90 -31.41 -7.35 -19.82
C LYS A 90 -31.91 -7.73 -21.21
N SER A 91 -31.10 -8.48 -21.96
CA SER A 91 -31.59 -9.17 -23.16
C SER A 91 -31.16 -10.64 -23.18
N HIS A 92 -32.17 -11.49 -22.98
CA HIS A 92 -32.36 -12.82 -23.55
C HIS A 92 -31.32 -13.94 -23.30
N SER A 93 -31.69 -14.86 -22.40
CA SER A 93 -31.50 -16.30 -22.67
C SER A 93 -32.53 -17.11 -21.87
N HIS A 94 -33.62 -17.49 -22.53
CA HIS A 94 -34.50 -18.59 -22.13
C HIS A 94 -34.25 -19.73 -23.11
N GLY A 95 -33.80 -20.88 -22.61
CA GLY A 95 -33.73 -22.11 -23.39
C GLY A 95 -32.53 -23.00 -23.08
N GLY A 96 -32.78 -24.17 -22.51
CA GLY A 96 -31.88 -25.32 -22.62
C GLY A 96 -31.37 -25.90 -21.30
N ALA A 97 -32.15 -26.81 -20.73
CA ALA A 97 -31.70 -27.71 -19.68
C ALA A 97 -30.60 -28.65 -20.20
N ASN A 98 -29.44 -28.68 -19.54
CA ASN A 98 -28.78 -29.94 -19.16
C ASN A 98 -27.56 -29.73 -18.24
N LYS A 99 -27.67 -30.32 -17.04
CA LYS A 99 -26.66 -31.22 -16.46
C LYS A 99 -25.24 -30.69 -16.31
N GLY A 100 -24.92 -30.23 -15.10
CA GLY A 100 -23.51 -30.13 -14.70
C GLY A 100 -23.27 -29.30 -13.46
N ASN A 101 -23.57 -29.88 -12.31
CA ASN A 101 -23.12 -29.43 -11.00
C ASN A 101 -21.59 -29.21 -11.01
N ARG A 102 -21.14 -27.99 -11.28
CA ARG A 102 -19.76 -27.52 -11.01
C ARG A 102 -19.82 -26.18 -10.30
N ASN A 103 -20.27 -26.30 -9.07
CA ASN A 103 -20.04 -25.36 -8.01
C ASN A 103 -18.50 -25.24 -7.82
N GLU A 104 -17.84 -24.33 -8.55
CA GLU A 104 -16.45 -23.99 -8.25
C GLU A 104 -16.10 -22.53 -8.61
N PRO A 105 -15.90 -21.63 -7.62
CA PRO A 105 -15.49 -20.26 -7.85
C PRO A 105 -13.96 -20.20 -8.07
N ARG A 106 -13.47 -20.77 -9.18
CA ARG A 106 -12.02 -20.75 -9.51
C ARG A 106 -11.61 -19.62 -10.45
N ALA A 107 -12.53 -19.06 -11.23
CA ALA A 107 -12.21 -18.01 -12.21
C ALA A 107 -12.07 -16.61 -11.58
N GLN A 108 -12.88 -16.28 -10.57
CA GLN A 108 -12.84 -14.96 -9.91
C GLN A 108 -11.57 -14.74 -9.08
N ASN A 109 -10.99 -15.81 -8.52
CA ASN A 109 -9.78 -15.73 -7.70
C ASN A 109 -8.53 -15.30 -8.48
N LYS A 110 -8.41 -15.64 -9.77
CA LYS A 110 -7.22 -15.25 -10.56
C LYS A 110 -7.19 -13.74 -10.82
N ARG A 111 -8.36 -13.14 -11.09
CA ARG A 111 -8.47 -11.69 -11.32
C ARG A 111 -8.32 -10.93 -10.01
N GLN A 112 -9.01 -11.34 -8.94
CA GLN A 112 -8.87 -10.74 -7.61
C GLN A 112 -7.43 -10.81 -7.08
N ARG A 113 -6.70 -11.92 -7.29
CA ARG A 113 -5.27 -12.02 -6.92
C ARG A 113 -4.37 -11.12 -7.77
N LYS A 114 -4.66 -10.96 -9.07
CA LYS A 114 -3.94 -10.02 -9.94
C LYS A 114 -4.24 -8.57 -9.54
N ASP A 115 -5.47 -8.25 -9.16
CA ASP A 115 -5.86 -6.92 -8.70
C ASP A 115 -5.27 -6.60 -7.31
N GLN A 116 -5.12 -7.60 -6.43
CA GLN A 116 -4.40 -7.46 -5.17
C GLN A 116 -2.89 -7.27 -5.37
N LYS A 117 -2.28 -7.98 -6.34
CA LYS A 117 -0.83 -7.92 -6.61
C LYS A 117 -0.43 -6.72 -7.48
N PHE A 118 -1.26 -6.34 -8.45
CA PHE A 118 -0.96 -5.39 -9.52
C PHE A 118 -2.02 -4.27 -9.68
N GLY A 119 -3.19 -4.35 -9.03
CA GLY A 119 -4.22 -3.30 -9.06
C GLY A 119 -3.91 -2.10 -8.15
N PHE A 120 -4.76 -1.07 -8.23
CA PHE A 120 -4.54 0.25 -7.58
C PHE A 120 -5.12 0.38 -6.16
N GLY A 121 -5.53 -0.74 -5.53
CA GLY A 121 -6.23 -0.73 -4.22
C GLY A 121 -5.84 -1.85 -3.24
N GLY A 122 -4.79 -2.63 -3.52
CA GLY A 122 -4.27 -3.69 -2.63
C GLY A 122 -2.83 -3.43 -2.18
N LYS A 123 -2.44 -3.95 -1.00
CA LYS A 123 -1.14 -3.69 -0.33
C LYS A 123 0.07 -4.16 -1.16
N LYS A 124 0.60 -3.27 -2.02
CA LYS A 124 1.84 -3.49 -2.82
C LYS A 124 3.15 -3.24 -2.05
N ARG A 125 3.07 -2.61 -0.90
CA ARG A 125 4.16 -2.45 0.08
C ARG A 125 3.54 -2.86 1.40
N PHE A 126 4.26 -3.57 2.26
CA PHE A 126 3.78 -4.02 3.60
C PHE A 126 3.02 -5.36 3.68
N ALA A 127 2.99 -6.18 2.62
CA ALA A 127 2.42 -7.54 2.71
C ALA A 127 3.10 -8.46 3.74
N LYS A 128 4.30 -8.09 4.21
CA LYS A 128 5.08 -8.79 5.24
C LYS A 128 5.31 -7.96 6.51
N SER A 129 4.75 -6.75 6.63
CA SER A 129 4.87 -6.01 7.89
C SER A 129 3.64 -6.28 8.75
N GLY A 130 3.87 -6.64 10.01
CA GLY A 130 2.78 -6.90 10.94
C GLY A 130 1.90 -5.66 11.12
N ASP A 131 0.59 -5.82 10.96
CA ASP A 131 -0.41 -4.85 11.39
C ASP A 131 -0.60 -4.96 12.91
N ALA A 132 -1.15 -3.93 13.56
CA ALA A 132 -1.37 -3.90 15.02
C ALA A 132 -2.13 -5.14 15.55
N VAL A 133 -3.02 -5.70 14.72
CA VAL A 133 -3.74 -6.94 15.01
C VAL A 133 -2.80 -8.16 15.03
N SER A 134 -1.85 -8.24 14.10
CA SER A 134 -0.89 -9.36 14.03
C SER A 134 0.20 -9.29 15.11
N SER A 135 0.56 -8.09 15.55
CA SER A 135 1.55 -7.90 16.63
C SER A 135 0.98 -8.25 18.01
N GLY A 136 -0.34 -8.28 18.16
CA GLY A 136 -1.05 -8.64 19.40
C GLY A 136 -1.60 -10.06 19.44
N ASP A 137 -1.51 -10.82 18.34
CA ASP A 137 -2.06 -12.18 18.27
C ASP A 137 -1.09 -13.20 18.91
N LEU A 138 -1.34 -13.47 20.20
CA LEU A 138 -0.63 -14.49 20.97
C LEU A 138 -1.32 -15.86 20.94
N SER A 139 -2.39 -16.04 20.16
CA SER A 139 -3.16 -17.30 20.14
C SER A 139 -2.32 -18.50 19.63
N GLY A 140 -1.33 -18.24 18.78
CA GLY A 140 -0.35 -19.24 18.33
C GLY A 140 0.83 -19.46 19.29
N PHE A 141 1.00 -18.62 20.32
CA PHE A 141 2.11 -18.71 21.26
C PHE A 141 1.80 -19.68 22.40
N SER A 142 2.17 -20.95 22.22
CA SER A 142 2.08 -21.96 23.28
C SER A 142 3.40 -22.08 24.04
N VAL A 143 3.43 -21.59 25.28
CA VAL A 143 4.58 -21.72 26.20
C VAL A 143 4.96 -23.19 26.40
N GLY A 144 4.00 -24.12 26.43
CA GLY A 144 4.27 -25.55 26.62
C GLY A 144 4.91 -26.26 25.42
N LYS A 145 4.72 -25.73 24.20
CA LYS A 145 5.43 -26.20 22.99
C LYS A 145 6.81 -25.53 22.85
N MET A 146 6.91 -24.23 23.15
CA MET A 146 8.12 -23.43 22.92
C MET A 146 9.16 -23.55 24.04
N LYS A 147 8.72 -23.48 25.30
CA LYS A 147 9.48 -23.98 26.45
C LYS A 147 9.05 -25.42 26.61
N GLY A 148 9.65 -26.30 25.80
CA GLY A 148 9.35 -27.73 25.80
C GLY A 148 9.07 -28.18 27.22
N ARG A 149 7.83 -28.67 27.47
CA ARG A 149 7.41 -29.18 28.77
C ARG A 149 8.60 -29.92 29.37
N LYS A 150 9.17 -29.41 30.47
CA LYS A 150 10.04 -30.21 31.34
C LYS A 150 9.15 -31.29 31.96
N LYS A 151 8.74 -32.27 31.14
CA LYS A 151 8.42 -33.60 31.61
C LYS A 151 9.74 -34.03 32.23
N GLY A 152 9.73 -34.13 33.57
CA GLY A 152 10.93 -34.19 34.41
C GLY A 152 12.04 -35.00 33.77
N THR A 153 13.27 -34.45 33.85
CA THR A 153 14.54 -35.12 33.52
C THR A 153 14.36 -36.63 33.53
N ALA A 154 14.50 -37.28 32.37
CA ALA A 154 14.32 -38.72 32.25
C ALA A 154 15.12 -39.41 33.36
N GLN A 155 14.41 -39.90 34.38
CA GLN A 155 15.08 -40.57 35.49
C GLN A 155 15.68 -41.84 34.93
N ARG A 156 17.01 -41.92 34.97
CA ARG A 156 17.74 -43.10 34.54
C ARG A 156 17.20 -44.30 35.35
N PRO A 157 16.88 -45.43 34.69
CA PRO A 157 16.37 -46.59 35.39
C PRO A 157 17.34 -47.04 36.48
N GLY A 158 16.77 -47.40 37.64
CA GLY A 158 17.52 -47.81 38.83
C GLY A 158 18.51 -48.95 38.57
N LYS A 159 19.47 -49.14 39.48
CA LYS A 159 20.59 -50.09 39.33
C LYS A 159 20.13 -51.52 39.02
N SER A 160 19.00 -51.95 39.58
CA SER A 160 18.38 -53.26 39.33
C SER A 160 17.92 -53.44 37.88
N ARG A 161 17.19 -52.46 37.32
CA ARG A 161 16.74 -52.49 35.92
C ARG A 161 17.89 -52.43 34.93
N ARG A 162 18.99 -51.76 35.29
CA ARG A 162 20.22 -51.72 34.47
C ARG A 162 20.95 -53.05 34.46
N ALA A 163 20.99 -53.76 35.58
CA ALA A 163 21.61 -55.09 35.65
C ALA A 163 20.83 -56.14 34.84
N ALA A 164 19.50 -56.06 34.84
CA ALA A 164 18.64 -56.95 34.06
C ALA A 164 18.85 -56.78 32.54
N LEU A 165 18.93 -55.54 32.05
CA LEU A 165 19.18 -55.23 30.64
C LEU A 165 20.56 -55.64 30.14
N LYS A 166 21.54 -55.83 31.04
CA LYS A 166 22.91 -56.25 30.68
C LYS A 166 23.07 -57.77 30.65
N ARG A 167 22.05 -58.51 31.10
CA ARG A 167 21.99 -59.98 31.10
C ARG A 167 21.05 -60.53 30.02
N ALA A 168 20.50 -59.66 29.18
CA ALA A 168 19.74 -59.99 27.98
C ALA A 168 20.64 -59.84 26.74
#